data_AF-A0A7H8S2T1-F1
#
_entry.id   AF-A0A7H8S2T1-F1
#
_cell.length_a   1.000
_cell.length_b   1.000
_cell.length_c   1.000
_cell.angle_alpha   90.00
_cell.angle_beta   90.00
_cell.angle_gamma   90.00
#
_symmetry.space_group_name_H-M   'P 1'
#
loop_
_entity.id
_entity.type
_entity.pdbx_description
1 polymer ?
#
loop_
_entity_poly.entity_id
_entity_poly.type
_entity_poly.pdbx_seq_one_letter_code
_entity_poly.pdbx_strand_id
1 'polypeptide(L)'
;MESLDNLYSLDERRKAEVEKSVESIIKDSGNSDVDISILIDTTPMAYAMLCSLLSTQQLTNHEFDKAVRKLEDLTKNNDHHFKGKNDVSTVRLMERGMRR
;
A
#
# COMPACT_ATOMS: atom_id res chain seq x y z
N MET A 1 37.95 -16.84 -8.98
CA MET A 1 36.73 -17.35 -9.63
C MET A 1 35.73 -17.56 -8.51
N GLU A 2 35.00 -16.51 -8.15
CA GLU A 2 34.02 -16.56 -7.06
C GLU A 2 32.82 -17.40 -7.51
N SER A 3 32.50 -18.43 -6.73
CA SER A 3 31.53 -19.45 -7.08
C SER A 3 30.11 -18.90 -7.12
N LEU A 4 29.38 -19.25 -8.18
CA LEU A 4 27.97 -18.94 -8.42
C LEU A 4 27.03 -19.42 -7.29
N ASP A 5 27.50 -20.30 -6.41
CA ASP A 5 26.78 -20.80 -5.24
C ASP A 5 26.44 -19.69 -4.23
N ASN A 6 27.26 -18.64 -4.15
CA ASN A 6 27.01 -17.55 -3.20
C ASN A 6 25.83 -16.65 -3.62
N LEU A 7 25.52 -16.57 -4.93
CA LEU A 7 24.46 -15.73 -5.47
C LEU A 7 23.06 -16.34 -5.22
N TYR A 8 22.95 -17.68 -5.27
CA TYR A 8 21.71 -18.40 -5.00
C TYR A 8 21.35 -18.43 -3.51
N SER A 9 22.34 -18.39 -2.61
CA SER A 9 22.11 -18.39 -1.16
C SER A 9 21.58 -17.06 -0.61
N LEU A 10 21.85 -15.95 -1.31
CA LEU A 10 21.39 -14.61 -0.95
C LEU A 10 19.88 -14.40 -1.21
N ASP A 11 19.31 -15.19 -2.10
CA ASP A 11 17.90 -15.09 -2.51
C ASP A 11 16.96 -15.79 -1.51
N GLU A 12 17.40 -16.91 -0.92
CA GLU A 12 16.67 -17.62 0.14
C GLU A 12 16.67 -16.86 1.48
N ARG A 13 17.70 -16.05 1.77
CA ARG A 13 17.72 -15.21 3.00
C ARG A 13 16.83 -13.96 2.92
N ARG A 14 16.51 -13.46 1.72
CA ARG A 14 15.66 -12.28 1.53
C ARG A 14 14.16 -12.55 1.57
N LYS A 15 13.73 -13.81 1.44
CA LYS A 15 12.31 -14.19 1.54
C LYS A 15 11.75 -14.09 2.96
N ALA A 16 12.59 -13.98 3.99
CA ALA A 16 12.17 -13.99 5.39
C ALA A 16 11.94 -12.60 6.01
N GLU A 17 12.15 -11.49 5.29
CA GLU A 17 12.15 -10.16 5.92
C GLU A 17 11.45 -9.08 5.06
N VAL A 18 10.26 -9.38 4.53
CA VAL A 18 9.33 -8.34 4.04
C VAL A 18 7.89 -8.67 4.43
N GLU A 19 7.67 -9.04 5.69
CA GLU A 19 6.37 -8.83 6.33
C GLU A 19 6.49 -7.59 7.23
N LYS A 20 6.59 -6.41 6.61
CA LYS A 20 6.50 -5.16 7.35
C LYS A 20 5.01 -4.83 7.52
N SER A 21 4.45 -5.19 8.66
CA SER A 21 3.12 -4.73 9.05
C SER A 21 3.13 -3.20 9.13
N VAL A 22 2.24 -2.56 8.36
CA VAL A 22 1.97 -1.11 8.50
C VAL A 22 0.99 -0.98 9.67
N GLU A 23 1.51 -1.05 10.89
CA GLU A 23 0.70 -0.92 12.10
C GLU A 23 0.45 0.56 12.44
N SER A 24 -0.79 1.01 12.31
CA SER A 24 -1.26 2.24 12.95
C SER A 24 -1.87 1.89 14.31
N ILE A 25 -1.12 2.12 15.38
CA ILE A 25 -1.57 1.79 16.75
C ILE A 25 -2.45 2.91 17.30
N ILE A 26 -3.75 2.66 17.48
CA ILE A 26 -4.66 3.52 18.25
C ILE A 26 -5.06 2.73 19.50
N LYS A 27 -4.61 3.21 20.66
CA LYS A 27 -4.52 2.40 21.89
C LYS A 27 -5.78 2.36 22.76
N ASP A 28 -6.72 3.31 22.66
CA ASP A 28 -7.97 3.23 23.43
C ASP A 28 -9.01 4.27 22.98
N SER A 29 -10.19 3.84 22.53
CA SER A 29 -11.38 4.69 22.43
C SER A 29 -12.64 3.84 22.63
N GLY A 30 -13.48 4.20 23.60
CA GLY A 30 -14.65 3.45 24.06
C GLY A 30 -15.85 3.39 23.10
N ASN A 31 -15.59 3.38 21.79
CA ASN A 31 -16.54 3.14 20.70
C ASN A 31 -15.97 2.01 19.81
N SER A 32 -15.49 0.96 20.48
CA SER A 32 -14.35 0.08 20.17
C SER A 32 -14.40 -0.80 18.91
N ASP A 33 -15.34 -0.55 18.00
CA ASP A 33 -15.46 -1.23 16.71
C ASP A 33 -15.18 -0.21 15.61
N VAL A 34 -13.89 0.10 15.42
CA VAL A 34 -13.43 1.08 14.43
C VAL A 34 -12.73 0.30 13.31
N ASP A 35 -13.44 0.08 12.21
CA ASP A 35 -12.86 -0.45 10.98
C ASP A 35 -11.95 0.60 10.33
N ILE A 36 -10.63 0.44 10.46
CA ILE A 36 -9.65 1.32 9.83
C ILE A 36 -9.23 0.71 8.48
N SER A 37 -9.56 1.39 7.39
CA SER A 37 -9.06 1.06 6.06
C SER A 37 -7.91 2.00 5.68
N ILE A 38 -6.71 1.46 5.51
CA ILE A 38 -5.53 2.20 5.05
C ILE A 38 -5.32 1.92 3.57
N LEU A 39 -5.42 2.95 2.74
CA LEU A 39 -5.11 2.90 1.32
C LEU A 39 -3.73 3.52 1.09
N ILE A 40 -2.79 2.73 0.58
CA ILE A 40 -1.43 3.19 0.25
C ILE A 40 -1.30 3.25 -1.26
N ASP A 41 -1.04 4.44 -1.81
CA ASP A 41 -0.66 4.58 -3.21
C ASP A 41 0.80 4.15 -3.40
N THR A 42 1.00 3.10 -4.19
CA THR A 42 2.31 2.51 -4.48
C THR A 42 2.88 2.96 -5.83
N THR A 43 2.16 3.79 -6.58
CA THR A 43 2.56 4.28 -7.90
C THR A 43 3.90 5.03 -7.88
N PRO A 44 4.15 5.97 -6.94
CA PRO A 44 5.43 6.69 -6.90
C PRO A 44 6.61 5.77 -6.63
N MET A 45 6.42 4.76 -5.77
CA MET A 45 7.44 3.76 -5.46
C MET A 45 7.76 2.89 -6.68
N ALA A 46 6.74 2.44 -7.41
CA ALA A 46 6.91 1.67 -8.64
C ALA A 46 7.69 2.46 -9.71
N TYR A 47 7.35 3.74 -9.90
CA TYR A 47 8.06 4.60 -10.84
C TYR A 47 9.54 4.81 -10.45
N ALA A 48 9.83 5.04 -9.18
CA ALA A 48 11.20 5.16 -8.69
C ALA A 48 12.05 3.90 -8.94
N MET A 49 11.44 2.72 -8.80
CA MET A 49 12.10 1.45 -9.14
C MET A 49 12.41 1.36 -10.64
N LEU A 50 11.48 1.73 -11.52
CA LEU A 50 11.72 1.76 -12.97
C LEU A 50 12.87 2.71 -13.33
N CYS A 51 12.92 3.90 -12.72
CA CYS A 51 14.02 4.85 -12.91
C CYS A 51 15.36 4.28 -12.44
N SER A 52 15.37 3.54 -11.32
CA SER A 52 16.57 2.87 -10.80
C SER A 52 17.07 1.80 -11.77
N LEU A 53 16.17 1.01 -12.35
CA LEU A 53 16.50 -0.01 -13.35
C LEU A 53 17.03 0.59 -14.66
N LEU A 54 16.44 1.69 -15.13
CA LEU A 54 16.95 2.43 -16.28
C LEU A 54 18.35 2.99 -16.02
N SER A 55 18.56 3.61 -14.85
CA SER A 55 19.85 4.18 -14.47
C SER A 55 20.95 3.13 -14.35
N THR A 56 20.60 1.90 -13.98
CA THR A 56 21.52 0.76 -13.87
C THR A 56 21.65 -0.03 -15.17
N GLN A 57 21.09 0.48 -16.27
CA GLN A 57 21.12 -0.14 -17.61
C GLN A 57 20.50 -1.55 -17.64
N GLN A 58 19.66 -1.89 -16.66
CA GLN A 58 18.91 -3.14 -16.62
C GLN A 58 17.63 -3.09 -17.47
N LEU A 59 17.26 -1.88 -17.92
CA LEU A 59 16.20 -1.63 -18.89
C LEU A 59 16.74 -0.74 -20.00
N THR A 60 16.33 -1.01 -21.23
CA THR A 60 16.46 -0.05 -22.32
C THR A 60 15.40 1.05 -22.20
N ASN A 61 15.63 2.20 -22.85
CA ASN A 61 14.64 3.29 -22.89
C ASN A 61 13.28 2.80 -23.46
N HIS A 62 13.31 1.92 -24.46
CA HIS A 62 12.08 1.37 -25.04
C HIS A 62 11.29 0.49 -24.05
N GLU A 63 12.00 -0.35 -23.28
CA GLU A 63 11.37 -1.19 -22.26
C GLU A 63 10.86 -0.37 -21.07
N PHE A 64 11.60 0.69 -20.70
CA PHE A 64 11.15 1.66 -19.70
C PHE A 64 9.83 2.33 -20.11
N ASP A 65 9.76 2.87 -21.32
CA ASP A 65 8.53 3.51 -21.84
C ASP A 65 7.33 2.54 -21.84
N LYS A 66 7.58 1.28 -22.22
CA LYS A 66 6.54 0.23 -22.19
C LYS A 66 6.10 -0.09 -20.77
N ALA A 67 7.03 -0.13 -19.82
CA ALA A 67 6.74 -0.39 -18.41
C ALA A 67 5.96 0.77 -17.76
N VAL A 68 6.32 2.02 -18.06
CA VAL A 68 5.60 3.21 -17.57
C VAL A 68 4.15 3.23 -18.07
N ARG A 69 3.92 2.97 -19.35
CA ARG A 69 2.54 2.87 -19.90
C ARG A 69 1.72 1.80 -19.20
N LYS A 70 2.33 0.64 -18.93
CA LYS A 70 1.67 -0.44 -18.21
C LYS A 70 1.36 -0.06 -16.75
N LEU A 71 2.25 0.68 -16.11
CA LEU A 71 2.02 1.22 -14.76
C LEU A 71 0.85 2.20 -14.76
N GLU A 72 0.78 3.12 -15.72
CA GLU A 72 -0.34 4.04 -15.88
C GLU A 72 -1.68 3.33 -16.12
N ASP A 73 -1.70 2.27 -16.93
CA ASP A 73 -2.91 1.52 -17.20
C ASP A 73 -3.41 0.73 -15.96
N LEU A 74 -2.48 0.30 -15.09
CA LEU A 74 -2.83 -0.32 -13.82
C LEU A 74 -3.42 0.68 -12.82
N THR A 75 -2.95 1.93 -12.82
CA THR A 75 -3.35 2.94 -11.83
C THR A 75 -4.60 3.73 -12.23
N LYS A 76 -4.89 3.87 -13.54
CA LYS A 76 -6.14 4.48 -14.04
C LYS A 76 -7.42 3.82 -13.54
N ASN A 77 -7.38 2.55 -13.13
CA ASN A 77 -8.56 1.83 -12.64
C ASN A 77 -8.80 1.98 -11.14
N ASN A 78 -7.91 2.65 -10.41
CA ASN A 78 -7.95 2.81 -8.95
C ASN A 78 -8.55 4.16 -8.50
N ASP A 79 -9.43 4.75 -9.31
CA ASP A 79 -10.27 5.88 -8.87
C ASP A 79 -11.28 5.42 -7.81
N HIS A 80 -10.77 5.14 -6.61
CA HIS A 80 -11.56 4.97 -5.40
C HIS A 80 -12.07 6.35 -5.01
N HIS A 81 -13.17 6.76 -5.63
CA HIS A 81 -14.01 7.81 -5.09
C HIS A 81 -14.47 7.37 -3.70
N PHE A 82 -13.75 7.79 -2.67
CA PHE A 82 -14.22 7.74 -1.29
C PHE A 82 -15.40 8.70 -1.17
N LYS A 83 -16.58 8.24 -1.58
CA LYS A 83 -17.83 8.93 -1.33
C LYS A 83 -18.18 8.66 0.12
N GLY A 84 -17.58 9.44 1.02
CA GLY A 84 -17.87 9.38 2.44
C GLY A 84 -19.37 9.54 2.66
N LYS A 85 -20.04 8.46 3.07
CA LYS A 85 -21.45 8.47 3.48
C LYS A 85 -21.54 8.98 4.92
N ASN A 86 -21.07 10.20 5.17
CA ASN A 86 -21.27 10.87 6.45
C ASN A 86 -22.69 11.45 6.46
N ASP A 87 -23.69 10.59 6.62
CA ASP A 87 -25.08 10.98 6.78
C ASP A 87 -25.43 11.11 8.27
N VAL A 88 -25.54 12.35 8.72
CA VAL A 88 -25.88 12.71 10.10
C VAL A 88 -27.26 12.20 10.55
N SER A 89 -28.12 11.80 9.61
CA SER A 89 -29.44 11.23 9.91
C SER A 89 -29.39 9.80 10.48
N THR A 90 -28.25 9.10 10.36
CA THR A 90 -28.05 7.75 10.89
C THR A 90 -27.58 7.72 12.35
N VAL A 91 -27.23 8.88 12.92
CA VAL A 91 -26.72 8.98 14.29
C VAL A 91 -27.87 8.80 15.28
N ARG A 92 -27.82 7.73 16.10
CA ARG A 92 -28.78 7.49 17.18
C ARG A 92 -28.27 8.03 18.51
N LEU A 93 -28.92 9.04 19.06
CA LEU A 93 -28.72 9.48 20.43
C LEU A 93 -29.56 8.60 21.35
N MET A 94 -28.91 7.84 22.25
CA MET A 94 -29.63 7.12 23.29
C MET A 94 -30.03 8.11 24.38
N GLU A 95 -31.32 8.43 24.48
CA GLU A 95 -31.86 9.18 25.60
C GLU A 95 -31.62 8.37 26.88
N ARG A 96 -30.74 8.89 27.75
CA ARG A 96 -30.57 8.35 29.10
C ARG A 96 -31.89 8.57 29.84
N GLY A 97 -32.62 7.48 30.04
CA GLY A 97 -33.79 7.47 30.90
C GLY A 97 -33.42 8.03 32.27
N MET A 98 -33.87 9.25 32.54
CA MET A 98 -33.88 9.86 33.87
C MET A 98 -34.83 9.00 34.72
N ARG A 99 -34.27 8.01 35.44
CA ARG A 99 -34.98 7.32 36.51
C ARG A 99 -35.19 8.35 37.62
N ARG A 100 -36.42 8.86 37.70
CA ARG A 100 -36.93 9.65 38.83
C ARG A 100 -37.06 8.76 40.07
#